data_AF-A0A5J4PZP3-F1
#
_entry.id   AF-A0A5J4PZP3-F1
#
_cell.length_a   1.000
_cell.length_b   1.000
_cell.length_c   1.000
_cell.angle_alpha   90.00
_cell.angle_beta   90.00
_cell.angle_gamma   90.00
#
_symmetry.space_group_name_H-M   'P 1'
#
loop_
_entity.id
_entity.type
_entity.pdbx_description
1 polymer ?
#
loop_
_entity_poly.entity_id
_entity_poly.type
_entity_poly.pdbx_seq_one_letter_code
_entity_poly.pdbx_strand_id
1 'polypeptide(L)' 'MGTICSLITCSSSSDNKSDEKDEISKSEINYSSSNDKFPNPERGFYKYTESHLGSSPTMLQESTLKGYRTHNITLIYRIY' A
#
# COMPACT_ATOMS: atom_id res chain seq x y z
N MET A 1 -1.85 6.62 -38.53
CA MET A 1 -3.30 6.40 -38.33
C MET A 1 -3.58 4.95 -38.68
N GLY A 2 -3.91 4.02 -37.79
CA GLY A 2 -4.18 4.07 -36.36
C GLY A 2 -4.07 2.66 -35.78
N THR A 3 -3.88 2.61 -34.46
CA THR A 3 -3.72 1.44 -33.60
C THR A 3 -4.98 0.59 -33.52
N ILE A 4 -4.84 -0.74 -33.49
CA ILE A 4 -5.75 -1.60 -32.73
C ILE A 4 -4.93 -2.60 -31.93
N CYS A 5 -4.83 -2.30 -30.63
CA CYS A 5 -4.22 -3.12 -29.60
C CYS A 5 -5.26 -4.16 -29.18
N SER A 6 -5.03 -5.43 -29.52
CA SER A 6 -5.94 -6.54 -29.20
C SER A 6 -5.81 -6.89 -27.71
N LEU A 7 -6.90 -6.76 -26.96
CA LEU A 7 -6.97 -7.14 -25.55
C LEU A 7 -7.04 -8.68 -25.43
N ILE A 8 -6.03 -9.28 -24.81
CA ILE A 8 -6.02 -10.70 -24.44
C ILE A 8 -6.79 -10.84 -23.13
N THR A 9 -8.00 -11.37 -23.21
CA THR A 9 -8.80 -11.80 -22.06
C THR A 9 -8.30 -13.15 -21.56
N CYS A 10 -7.85 -13.21 -20.31
CA CYS A 10 -7.47 -14.48 -19.66
C CYS A 10 -8.73 -15.18 -19.12
N SER A 11 -9.13 -16.29 -19.76
CA SER A 11 -10.09 -17.25 -19.20
C SER A 11 -9.33 -18.33 -18.45
N SER A 12 -9.49 -18.38 -17.12
CA SER A 12 -9.00 -19.50 -16.30
C SER A 12 -10.11 -20.53 -16.11
N SER A 13 -10.02 -21.63 -16.84
CA SER A 13 -10.78 -22.87 -16.58
C SER A 13 -10.48 -23.38 -15.17
N SER A 14 -11.53 -23.69 -14.41
CA SER A 14 -11.41 -24.28 -13.07
C SER A 14 -11.71 -25.78 -13.15
N ASP A 15 -10.68 -26.60 -12.91
CA ASP A 15 -10.82 -28.04 -12.69
C ASP A 15 -11.42 -28.30 -11.30
N ASN A 16 -12.55 -29.00 -11.24
CA ASN A 16 -13.19 -29.39 -9.99
C ASN A 16 -12.55 -30.67 -9.45
N LYS A 17 -12.03 -30.63 -8.22
CA LYS A 17 -11.89 -31.81 -7.37
C LYS A 17 -12.27 -31.44 -5.93
N SER A 18 -13.15 -32.29 -5.42
CA SER A 18 -13.82 -32.25 -4.12
C SER A 18 -12.89 -32.70 -3.00
N ASP A 19 -12.79 -31.93 -1.92
CA ASP A 19 -12.37 -32.41 -0.60
C ASP A 19 -13.22 -31.69 0.46
N GLU A 20 -13.80 -32.49 1.36
CA GLU A 20 -14.60 -32.12 2.52
C GLU A 20 -13.84 -31.10 3.40
N LYS A 21 -14.45 -29.94 3.65
CA LYS A 21 -13.88 -28.84 4.44
C LYS A 21 -14.95 -28.33 5.40
N ASP A 22 -14.63 -28.40 6.69
CA ASP A 22 -15.39 -27.80 7.79
C ASP A 22 -15.91 -26.42 7.39
N GLU A 23 -17.22 -26.23 7.51
CA GLU A 23 -17.93 -24.99 7.20
C GLU A 23 -17.54 -23.91 8.24
N ILE A 24 -16.36 -23.32 8.06
CA ILE A 24 -16.03 -22.04 8.68
C ILE A 24 -16.94 -21.04 7.98
N SER A 25 -18.04 -20.68 8.63
CA SER A 25 -18.94 -19.62 8.19
C SER A 25 -18.11 -18.36 7.97
N LYS A 26 -17.80 -18.06 6.70
CA LYS A 26 -17.02 -16.89 6.32
C LYS A 26 -17.88 -15.67 6.60
N SER A 27 -17.66 -15.02 7.74
CA SER A 27 -18.33 -13.77 8.05
C SER A 27 -17.97 -12.76 6.97
N GLU A 28 -18.96 -12.34 6.17
CA GLU A 28 -18.77 -11.35 5.14
C GLU A 28 -18.54 -9.99 5.79
N ILE A 29 -17.32 -9.47 5.67
CA ILE A 29 -16.95 -8.16 6.22
C ILE A 29 -17.38 -7.11 5.20
N ASN A 30 -18.46 -6.40 5.50
CA ASN A 30 -18.97 -5.32 4.68
C ASN A 30 -18.31 -3.99 5.08
N TYR A 31 -17.57 -3.39 4.15
CA TYR A 31 -16.99 -2.05 4.33
C TYR A 31 -17.88 -1.00 3.68
N SER A 32 -18.26 0.02 4.44
CA SER A 32 -18.99 1.18 3.93
C SER A 32 -18.02 2.31 3.60
N SER A 33 -18.09 2.85 2.39
CA SER A 33 -17.35 4.06 2.04
C SER A 33 -17.93 5.25 2.83
N SER A 34 -17.06 6.07 3.42
CA SER A 34 -17.44 7.31 4.08
C SER A 34 -16.70 8.49 3.45
N ASN A 35 -17.43 9.59 3.25
CA ASN A 35 -16.89 10.89 2.86
C ASN A 35 -16.68 11.83 4.06
N ASP A 36 -16.79 11.29 5.28
CA ASP A 36 -16.63 12.09 6.49
C ASP A 36 -15.25 12.73 6.53
N LYS A 37 -15.23 14.05 6.71
CA LYS A 37 -13.99 14.80 6.97
C LYS A 37 -13.65 14.66 8.44
N PHE A 38 -13.12 13.50 8.82
CA PHE A 38 -12.61 13.32 10.17
C PHE A 38 -11.26 14.05 10.30
N PRO A 39 -11.04 14.86 11.36
CA PRO A 39 -9.73 15.39 11.63
C PRO A 39 -8.78 14.22 11.86
N ASN A 40 -7.68 14.18 11.11
CA ASN A 40 -6.59 13.23 11.32
C ASN A 40 -5.39 14.00 11.89
N PRO A 41 -5.45 14.40 13.18
CA PRO A 41 -4.38 15.16 13.83
C PRO A 41 -3.07 14.37 13.87
N GLU A 42 -3.15 13.03 13.82
CA GLU A 42 -2.00 12.11 13.71
C GLU A 42 -1.30 12.20 12.34
N ARG A 43 -2.00 12.69 11.30
CA ARG A 43 -1.43 12.92 9.96
C ARG A 43 -0.62 14.21 9.97
N GLY A 44 0.45 14.17 10.76
CA GLY A 44 1.53 15.11 10.68
C GLY A 44 2.04 15.34 9.25
N PHE A 45 2.89 16.34 9.12
CA PHE A 45 3.51 16.75 7.87
C PHE A 45 4.17 15.59 7.13
N TYR A 46 4.24 15.77 5.82
CA TYR A 46 4.91 14.86 4.91
C TYR A 46 6.38 15.27 4.72
N LYS A 47 7.28 14.29 4.56
CA LYS A 47 8.66 14.53 4.14
C LYS A 47 9.10 13.60 3.01
N TYR A 48 9.66 14.21 1.96
CA TYR A 48 10.37 13.52 0.90
C TYR A 48 11.78 13.13 1.37
N THR A 49 12.21 11.91 1.02
CA THR A 49 13.57 11.43 1.24
C THR A 49 14.02 10.59 0.05
N GLU A 50 15.32 10.54 -0.21
CA GLU A 50 15.91 9.75 -1.28
C GLU A 50 17.10 8.93 -0.77
N SER A 51 17.26 7.74 -1.33
CA SER A 51 18.37 6.83 -1.05
C SER A 51 19.11 6.58 -2.34
N HIS A 52 20.37 7.00 -2.44
CA HIS A 52 21.16 6.81 -3.65
C HIS A 52 21.78 5.40 -3.65
N LEU A 53 21.40 4.56 -4.62
CA LEU A 53 22.06 3.28 -4.88
C LEU A 53 23.43 3.55 -5.54
N GLY A 54 24.52 3.31 -4.81
CA GLY A 54 25.89 3.36 -5.36
C GLY A 54 26.93 4.08 -4.49
N SER A 55 26.49 5.02 -3.66
CA SER A 55 27.33 5.71 -2.66
C SER A 55 26.69 5.49 -1.30
N SER A 56 27.21 4.54 -0.52
CA SER A 56 26.79 4.20 0.86
C SER A 56 25.30 4.49 1.14
N PRO A 57 24.37 3.56 0.87
CA PRO A 57 22.94 3.83 0.93
C PRO A 57 22.59 4.52 2.24
N THR A 58 22.02 5.73 2.14
CA THR A 58 21.59 6.53 3.30
C THR A 58 20.37 5.88 3.92
N MET A 59 20.60 4.80 4.66
CA MET A 59 19.59 4.04 5.36
C MET A 59 18.90 4.96 6.39
N LEU A 60 17.57 4.93 6.44
CA LEU A 60 16.83 5.67 7.45
C LEU A 60 17.19 5.13 8.83
N GLN A 61 17.85 5.96 9.64
CA GLN A 61 18.21 5.64 11.01
C GLN A 61 17.08 5.99 11.97
N GLU A 62 17.00 5.28 13.09
CA GLU A 62 16.01 5.56 14.14
C GLU A 62 16.11 6.99 14.67
N SER A 63 17.33 7.52 14.83
CA SER A 63 17.57 8.90 15.26
C SER A 63 16.94 9.92 14.30
N THR A 64 17.06 9.68 12.99
CA THR A 64 16.42 10.50 11.95
C THR A 64 14.90 10.45 12.06
N LEU A 65 14.32 9.25 12.25
CA LEU A 65 12.87 9.09 12.41
C LEU A 65 12.35 9.76 13.68
N LYS A 66 13.10 9.68 14.79
CA LYS A 66 12.81 10.41 16.03
C LYS A 66 12.81 11.92 15.78
N GLY A 67 13.82 12.44 15.08
CA GLY A 67 13.88 13.84 14.69
C GLY A 67 12.69 14.27 13.82
N TYR A 68 12.22 13.43 12.90
CA TYR A 68 11.02 13.76 12.10
C TYR A 68 9.76 13.86 12.96
N ARG A 69 9.59 12.96 13.93
CA ARG A 69 8.44 13.00 14.84
C ARG A 69 8.40 14.26 15.72
N THR A 70 9.55 14.79 16.14
CA THR A 70 9.58 16.07 16.90
C THR A 70 9.12 17.26 16.06
N HIS A 71 9.16 17.15 14.74
CA HIS A 71 8.68 18.18 13.80
C HIS A 71 7.28 17.87 13.27
N ASN A 72 6.53 17.01 13.96
CA ASN A 72 5.22 16.53 13.54
C ASN A 72 5.23 15.95 12.12
N ILE A 73 6.32 15.32 11.66
CA ILE A 73 6.34 14.60 10.39
C ILE A 73 5.99 13.14 10.68
N THR A 74 4.89 12.65 10.10
CA THR A 74 4.42 11.27 10.30
C THR A 74 4.33 10.46 9.02
N LEU A 75 4.38 11.11 7.85
CA LEU A 75 4.43 10.46 6.55
C LEU A 75 5.77 10.72 5.86
N ILE A 76 6.48 9.64 5.50
CA ILE A 76 7.72 9.72 4.74
C ILE A 76 7.49 9.04 3.41
N TYR A 77 7.76 9.75 2.32
CA TYR A 77 7.86 9.15 1.01
C TYR A 77 9.32 9.04 0.63
N ARG A 78 9.70 7.84 0.21
CA ARG A 78 11.09 7.49 -0.02
C ARG A 78 11.27 6.89 -1.40
N ILE A 79 12.15 7.51 -2.17
CA ILE A 79 12.62 7.01 -3.46
C ILE A 79 13.96 6.29 -3.26
N TYR A 80 14.15 5.20 -4.00
CA TYR A 80 15.35 4.35 -4.00
C TYR A 80 15.96 4.30 -5.39
#